data_AF-A0AAU3K8M5-F1
#
_entry.id   AF-A0AAU3K8M5-F1
#
_cell.length_a   1.000
_cell.length_b   1.000
_cell.length_c   1.000
_cell.angle_alpha   90.00
_cell.angle_beta   90.00
_cell.angle_gamma   90.00
#
_symmetry.space_group_name_H-M   'P 1'
#
loop_
_entity.id
_entity.type
_entity.pdbx_description
1 polymer ?
#
loop_
_entity_poly.entity_id
_entity_poly.type
_entity_poly.pdbx_seq_one_letter_code
_entity_poly.pdbx_strand_id
1 'polypeptide(L)'
;MTSLNGHTTTAGVVSEEAVLADIKGMLTALLDEYGFDDVEIRMDTTFNRDLELESIDLVTLAGMLEEKYGNRVNFAEFLADMDFDEIIELTVGRLVEHVVASLKAAEAG
;
A
#
# COMPACT_ATOMS: atom_id res chain seq x y z
N MET A 1 3.25 -9.30 34.32
CA MET A 1 4.52 -9.15 33.59
C MET A 1 4.20 -9.66 32.18
N THR A 2 3.59 -8.87 31.31
CA THR A 2 4.11 -7.65 30.68
C THR A 2 2.96 -6.69 30.38
N SER A 3 2.98 -5.52 31.01
CA SER A 3 2.36 -4.31 30.46
C SER A 3 3.33 -3.72 29.43
N LEU A 4 2.80 -3.11 28.36
CA LEU A 4 3.40 -2.27 27.28
C LEU A 4 2.77 -2.73 25.94
N ASN A 5 2.10 -1.97 25.07
CA ASN A 5 1.88 -0.54 24.80
C ASN A 5 0.40 -0.38 24.35
N GLY A 6 -0.35 0.69 24.64
CA GLY A 6 -0.03 2.05 24.22
C GLY A 6 -0.44 2.33 22.77
N HIS A 7 -1.60 1.87 22.27
CA HIS A 7 -2.20 2.44 21.06
C HIS A 7 -2.89 3.76 21.44
N THR A 8 -2.09 4.79 21.72
CA THR A 8 -2.57 6.16 21.74
C THR A 8 -2.98 6.52 20.32
N THR A 9 -4.30 6.61 20.12
CA THR A 9 -4.90 7.40 19.05
C THR A 9 -4.22 8.77 19.03
N THR A 10 -3.39 9.02 18.02
CA THR A 10 -2.85 10.36 17.76
C THR A 10 -3.44 10.81 16.45
N ALA A 11 -4.37 11.75 16.57
CA ALA A 11 -5.00 12.45 15.48
C ALA A 11 -3.94 13.06 14.53
N GLY A 12 -4.11 12.84 13.23
CA GLY A 12 -3.70 13.78 12.19
C GLY A 12 -2.29 13.67 11.60
N VAL A 13 -1.57 12.56 11.77
CA VAL A 13 -0.33 12.32 11.00
C VAL A 13 -0.43 11.04 10.19
N VAL A 14 -0.61 11.17 8.88
CA VAL A 14 -0.43 10.05 7.97
C VAL A 14 1.04 9.62 8.07
N SER A 15 1.27 8.52 8.78
CA SER A 15 2.59 7.94 8.99
C SER A 15 2.78 6.77 8.03
N GLU A 16 4.01 6.57 7.54
CA GLU A 16 4.36 5.45 6.65
C GLU A 16 3.96 4.11 7.25
N GLU A 17 4.09 3.94 8.57
CA GLU A 17 3.66 2.74 9.30
C GLU A 17 2.15 2.49 9.23
N ALA A 18 1.34 3.56 9.29
CA ALA A 18 -0.11 3.47 9.21
C ALA A 18 -0.55 3.11 7.79
N VAL A 19 0.07 3.74 6.78
CA VAL A 19 -0.18 3.45 5.36
C VAL A 19 0.28 2.04 5.00
N LEU A 20 1.44 1.61 5.51
CA LEU A 20 1.93 0.24 5.33
C LEU A 20 0.99 -0.79 5.95
N ALA A 21 0.50 -0.55 7.17
CA ALA A 21 -0.47 -1.45 7.80
C ALA A 21 -1.76 -1.54 6.99
N ASP A 22 -2.17 -0.44 6.36
CA ASP A 22 -3.36 -0.37 5.51
C ASP A 22 -3.20 -1.16 4.22
N ILE A 23 -2.12 -0.88 3.48
CA ILE A 23 -1.77 -1.59 2.24
C ILE A 23 -1.58 -3.07 2.51
N LYS A 24 -0.90 -3.42 3.61
CA LYS A 24 -0.75 -4.81 4.05
C LYS A 24 -2.10 -5.48 4.26
N GLY A 25 -3.05 -4.79 4.90
CA GLY A 25 -4.41 -5.31 5.07
C GLY A 25 -5.12 -5.56 3.74
N MET A 26 -5.00 -4.64 2.77
CA MET A 26 -5.58 -4.82 1.43
C MET A 26 -4.94 -5.98 0.68
N LEU A 27 -3.61 -6.06 0.70
CA LEU A 27 -2.85 -7.13 0.06
C LEU A 27 -3.17 -8.49 0.68
N THR A 28 -3.22 -8.59 2.00
CA THR A 28 -3.64 -9.83 2.67
C THR A 28 -5.05 -10.23 2.28
N ALA A 29 -5.99 -9.28 2.13
CA ALA A 29 -7.34 -9.59 1.67
C ALA A 29 -7.37 -10.13 0.23
N LEU A 30 -6.57 -9.55 -0.67
CA LEU A 30 -6.41 -10.07 -2.04
C LEU A 30 -5.79 -11.48 -2.03
N LEU A 31 -4.73 -11.68 -1.25
CA LEU A 31 -3.97 -12.93 -1.17
C LEU A 31 -4.73 -14.06 -0.44
N ASP A 32 -5.64 -13.71 0.47
CA ASP A 32 -6.56 -14.65 1.14
C ASP A 32 -7.47 -15.36 0.13
N GLU A 33 -7.96 -14.65 -0.90
CA GLU A 33 -8.77 -15.26 -1.97
C GLU A 33 -7.99 -16.34 -2.74
N TYR A 34 -6.66 -16.23 -2.80
CA TYR A 34 -5.76 -17.21 -3.42
C TYR A 34 -5.25 -18.27 -2.43
N GLY A 35 -5.59 -18.18 -1.14
CA GLY A 35 -5.19 -19.12 -0.09
C GLY A 35 -3.79 -18.89 0.48
N PHE A 36 -3.23 -17.69 0.35
CA PHE A 36 -1.93 -17.31 0.92
C PHE A 36 -2.10 -16.64 2.29
N ASP A 37 -2.19 -17.45 3.34
CA ASP A 37 -2.41 -16.97 4.73
C ASP A 37 -1.11 -16.49 5.44
N ASP A 38 0.07 -16.89 4.95
CA ASP A 38 1.37 -16.69 5.63
C ASP A 38 2.38 -15.85 4.83
N VAL A 39 1.91 -15.00 3.90
CA VAL A 39 2.82 -14.17 3.09
C VAL A 39 3.34 -12.98 3.91
N GLU A 40 4.66 -12.93 4.13
CA GLU A 40 5.28 -11.86 4.91
C GLU A 40 5.44 -10.59 4.06
N ILE A 41 4.42 -9.73 4.07
CA ILE A 41 4.50 -8.43 3.40
C ILE A 41 5.40 -7.48 4.21
N ARG A 42 6.51 -7.04 3.60
CA ARG A 42 7.49 -6.06 4.10
C ARG A 42 7.62 -4.87 3.13
N MET A 43 8.36 -3.83 3.50
CA MET A 43 8.65 -2.70 2.59
C MET A 43 9.47 -3.09 1.35
N ASP A 44 10.27 -4.16 1.45
CA ASP A 44 11.09 -4.70 0.34
C ASP A 44 10.32 -5.70 -0.54
N THR A 45 9.13 -6.13 -0.10
CA THR A 45 8.27 -7.05 -0.84
C THR A 45 7.85 -6.45 -2.17
N THR A 46 8.03 -7.21 -3.24
CA THR A 46 7.71 -6.81 -4.62
C THR A 46 6.31 -7.30 -5.01
N PHE A 47 5.47 -6.45 -5.59
CA PHE A 47 4.12 -6.85 -6.00
C PHE A 47 4.13 -7.95 -7.07
N ASN A 48 5.02 -7.85 -8.07
CA ASN A 48 5.05 -8.81 -9.17
C ASN A 48 5.82 -10.11 -8.85
N ARG A 49 6.89 -10.04 -8.04
CA ARG A 49 7.78 -11.20 -7.80
C ARG A 49 7.51 -11.95 -6.49
N ASP A 50 7.17 -11.23 -5.43
CA ASP A 50 6.99 -11.81 -4.09
C ASP A 50 5.52 -12.12 -3.83
N LEU A 51 4.63 -11.23 -4.28
CA LEU A 51 3.18 -11.41 -4.18
C LEU A 51 2.54 -12.00 -5.43
N GLU A 52 3.32 -12.15 -6.51
CA GLU A 52 2.88 -12.69 -7.80
C GLU A 52 1.57 -12.04 -8.32
N LEU A 53 1.35 -10.76 -8.00
CA LEU A 53 0.12 -10.05 -8.38
C LEU A 53 0.04 -9.92 -9.89
N GLU A 54 -1.14 -10.23 -10.44
CA GLU A 54 -1.42 -10.01 -11.84
C GLU A 54 -1.66 -8.52 -12.13
N SER A 55 -1.61 -8.15 -13.40
CA SER A 55 -1.95 -6.78 -13.84
C SER A 55 -3.34 -6.36 -13.37
N ILE A 56 -4.27 -7.31 -13.20
CA ILE A 56 -5.63 -7.07 -12.74
C ILE A 56 -5.65 -6.78 -11.24
N ASP A 57 -4.87 -7.50 -10.43
CA ASP A 57 -4.78 -7.28 -8.99
C ASP A 57 -4.21 -5.89 -8.67
N LEU A 58 -3.24 -5.43 -9.46
CA LEU A 58 -2.70 -4.07 -9.33
C LEU A 58 -3.77 -3.00 -9.58
N VAL A 59 -4.63 -3.19 -10.58
CA VAL A 59 -5.75 -2.27 -10.87
C VAL A 59 -6.81 -2.34 -9.76
N THR A 60 -7.09 -3.52 -9.23
CA THR A 60 -7.99 -3.70 -8.08
C THR A 60 -7.45 -3.00 -6.83
N LEU A 61 -6.16 -3.18 -6.53
CA LEU A 61 -5.47 -2.49 -5.45
C LEU A 61 -5.52 -0.97 -5.63
N ALA A 62 -5.36 -0.49 -6.87
CA ALA A 62 -5.53 0.93 -7.22
C ALA A 62 -6.91 1.46 -6.81
N GLY A 63 -7.95 0.70 -7.16
CA GLY A 63 -9.33 1.02 -6.79
C GLY A 63 -9.52 1.07 -5.28
N MET A 64 -9.01 0.07 -4.55
CA MET A 64 -9.12 0.02 -3.08
C MET A 64 -8.40 1.20 -2.41
N LEU A 65 -7.23 1.59 -2.91
CA LEU A 65 -6.49 2.76 -2.45
C LEU A 65 -7.28 4.05 -2.70
N GLU A 66 -7.83 4.21 -3.91
CA GLU A 66 -8.64 5.38 -4.25
C GLU A 66 -9.93 5.45 -3.43
N GLU A 67 -10.63 4.33 -3.19
CA GLU A 67 -11.82 4.31 -2.34
C GLU A 67 -11.50 4.70 -0.90
N LYS A 68 -10.34 4.30 -0.40
CA LYS A 68 -9.93 4.54 0.99
C LYS A 68 -9.36 5.94 1.23
N TYR A 69 -8.42 6.36 0.39
CA TYR A 69 -7.72 7.64 0.51
C TYR A 69 -8.39 8.78 -0.28
N GLY A 70 -9.33 8.43 -1.17
CA GLY A 70 -10.00 9.32 -2.09
C GLY A 70 -9.11 9.67 -3.28
N ASN A 71 -9.48 10.75 -3.99
CA ASN A 71 -8.70 11.36 -5.07
C ASN A 71 -7.32 11.88 -4.63
N ARG A 72 -6.97 11.77 -3.33
CA ARG A 72 -5.66 12.16 -2.82
C ARG A 72 -4.55 11.23 -3.28
N VAL A 73 -4.86 9.99 -3.65
CA VAL A 73 -3.89 9.00 -4.13
C VAL A 73 -4.34 8.49 -5.49
N ASN A 74 -3.67 8.91 -6.56
CA ASN A 74 -3.92 8.43 -7.91
C ASN A 74 -2.92 7.32 -8.27
N PHE A 75 -3.15 6.11 -7.75
CA PHE A 75 -2.29 4.96 -8.08
C PHE A 75 -2.40 4.57 -9.56
N ALA A 76 -3.56 4.80 -10.20
CA ALA A 76 -3.73 4.59 -11.64
C ALA A 76 -2.82 5.51 -12.48
N GLU A 77 -2.70 6.79 -12.12
CA GLU A 77 -1.76 7.70 -12.79
C GLU A 77 -0.31 7.32 -12.48
N PHE A 78 -0.01 6.95 -11.23
CA PHE A 78 1.33 6.48 -10.85
C PHE A 78 1.77 5.25 -11.66
N LEU A 79 0.91 4.24 -11.79
CA LEU A 79 1.19 3.07 -12.63
C LEU A 79 1.28 3.41 -14.12
N ALA A 80 0.50 4.38 -14.60
CA ALA A 80 0.51 4.80 -16.01
C ALA A 80 1.77 5.59 -16.39
N ASP A 81 2.42 6.24 -15.42
CA ASP A 81 3.70 6.94 -15.59
C ASP A 81 4.90 5.97 -15.58
N MET A 82 4.74 4.78 -14.97
CA MET A 82 5.78 3.77 -14.83
C MET A 82 5.95 2.88 -16.07
N ASP A 83 7.21 2.57 -16.40
CA ASP A 83 7.53 1.53 -17.38
C ASP A 83 7.28 0.12 -16.82
N PHE A 84 7.12 -0.86 -17.72
CA PHE A 84 6.89 -2.27 -17.33
C PHE A 84 7.99 -2.82 -16.40
N ASP A 85 9.25 -2.47 -16.64
CA ASP A 85 10.38 -2.83 -15.77
C ASP A 85 10.19 -2.24 -14.35
N GLU A 86 9.75 -0.98 -14.26
CA GLU A 86 9.51 -0.33 -12.97
C GLU A 86 8.30 -0.91 -12.22
N ILE A 87 7.27 -1.33 -12.95
CA ILE A 87 6.10 -2.02 -12.37
C ILE A 87 6.52 -3.38 -11.79
N ILE A 88 7.39 -4.11 -12.47
CA ILE A 88 7.92 -5.39 -11.98
C ILE A 88 8.79 -5.17 -10.73
N GLU A 89 9.56 -4.09 -10.68
CA GLU A 89 10.37 -3.71 -9.52
C GLU A 89 9.59 -2.93 -8.46
N LEU A 90 8.27 -2.77 -8.62
CA LEU A 90 7.46 -2.04 -7.66
C LEU A 90 7.40 -2.79 -6.33
N THR A 91 7.86 -2.13 -5.27
CA THR A 91 7.81 -2.64 -3.90
C THR A 91 6.72 -1.95 -3.09
N VAL A 92 6.27 -2.64 -2.04
CA VAL A 92 5.29 -2.11 -1.09
C VAL A 92 5.80 -0.82 -0.44
N GLY A 93 7.10 -0.73 -0.14
CA GLY A 93 7.72 0.49 0.38
C GLY A 93 7.56 1.68 -0.56
N ARG A 94 7.82 1.48 -1.86
CA ARG A 94 7.65 2.54 -2.88
C ARG A 94 6.20 3.03 -2.95
N LEU A 95 5.23 2.12 -2.83
CA LEU A 95 3.83 2.49 -2.78
C LEU A 95 3.48 3.28 -1.50
N VAL A 96 3.96 2.84 -0.33
CA VAL A 96 3.75 3.54 0.94
C VAL A 96 4.29 4.97 0.87
N GLU A 97 5.51 5.15 0.36
CA GLU A 97 6.13 6.46 0.19
C GLU A 97 5.31 7.36 -0.73
N HIS A 98 4.84 6.81 -1.87
CA HIS A 98 3.97 7.53 -2.79
C HIS A 98 2.67 7.99 -2.12
N VAL A 99 1.98 7.10 -1.41
CA VAL A 99 0.73 7.41 -0.71
C VAL A 99 0.93 8.48 0.35
N VAL A 100 1.99 8.38 1.16
CA VAL A 100 2.32 9.39 2.18
C VAL A 100 2.64 10.74 1.55
N ALA A 101 3.41 10.76 0.47
CA ALA A 101 3.72 11.99 -0.26
C ALA A 101 2.47 12.66 -0.83
N SER A 102 1.59 11.88 -1.46
CA SER A 102 0.35 12.36 -2.06
C SER A 102 -0.64 12.88 -1.00
N LEU A 103 -0.73 12.20 0.14
CA LEU A 103 -1.54 12.66 1.28
C LEU A 103 -0.99 13.97 1.87
N LYS A 104 0.34 14.10 2.03
CA LYS A 104 0.97 15.35 2.48
C LYS A 104 0.77 16.50 1.49
N ALA A 105 0.85 16.23 0.18
CA ALA A 105 0.62 17.22 -0.86
C ALA A 105 -0.83 17.72 -0.84
N ALA A 106 -1.80 16.83 -0.60
CA ALA A 106 -3.21 17.18 -0.51
C ALA A 106 -3.56 18.04 0.73
N GLU A 107 -2.81 17.92 1.83
CA GLU A 107 -3.01 18.77 3.02
C GLU A 107 -2.39 20.18 2.90
N ALA A 108 -1.45 20.36 1.97
CA ALA A 108 -0.80 21.65 1.70
C ALA A 108 -1.56 22.51 0.66
N GLY A 109 -2.59 21.96 0.02
CA GLY A 109 -3.37 22.57 -1.06
C GLY A 109 -4.66 23.27 -0.62
#